data_AF-J4KMC6-F1
#
_entry.id   AF-J4KMC6-F1
#
_cell.length_a   1.000
_cell.length_b   1.000
_cell.length_c   1.000
_cell.angle_alpha   90.00
_cell.angle_beta   90.00
_cell.angle_gamma   90.00
#
_symmetry.space_group_name_H-M   'P 1'
#
loop_
_entity.id
_entity.type
_entity.pdbx_description
1 polymer ?
#
loop_
_entity_poly.entity_id
_entity_poly.type
_entity_poly.pdbx_seq_one_letter_code
_entity_poly.pdbx_strand_id
1 'polypeptide(L)'
;MPYFKMPAYFKKPDYRDWPEEQQLRWCDNQIQLIDAALEAEDYLTALHFCDVALERIGYWPRYSFYIKLLYIYKSRACRCLGRDAEAAVWYKRAKIEYDRENRGE
;
A
#
# COMPACT_ATOMS: atom_id res chain seq x y z
N MET A 1 -31.66 -8.19 -24.46
CA MET A 1 -30.61 -7.89 -23.46
C MET A 1 -30.89 -6.52 -22.87
N PRO A 2 -31.24 -6.40 -21.58
CA PRO A 2 -31.32 -5.09 -20.95
C PRO A 2 -29.88 -4.62 -20.65
N TYR A 3 -29.51 -3.45 -21.17
CA TYR A 3 -28.26 -2.79 -20.82
C TYR A 3 -28.31 -2.38 -19.35
N PHE A 4 -27.65 -3.15 -18.49
CA PHE A 4 -27.35 -2.71 -17.12
C PHE A 4 -26.44 -1.48 -17.22
N LYS A 5 -27.00 -0.29 -17.00
CA LYS A 5 -26.22 0.90 -16.68
C LYS A 5 -25.56 0.64 -15.33
N MET A 6 -24.23 0.52 -15.29
CA MET A 6 -23.52 0.53 -14.01
C MET A 6 -23.88 1.82 -13.27
N PRO A 7 -24.28 1.77 -11.98
CA PRO A 7 -24.57 2.96 -11.21
C PRO A 7 -23.30 3.83 -11.10
N ALA A 8 -23.43 5.09 -11.50
CA ALA A 8 -22.37 6.09 -11.52
C ALA A 8 -21.98 6.63 -10.10
N TYR A 9 -21.91 5.74 -9.10
CA TYR A 9 -21.65 6.08 -7.69
C TYR A 9 -20.33 5.53 -7.13
N PHE A 10 -19.61 4.66 -7.83
CA PHE A 10 -18.23 4.32 -7.50
C PHE A 10 -17.25 5.22 -8.26
N LYS A 11 -17.37 6.53 -8.09
CA LYS A 11 -16.18 7.36 -8.31
C LYS A 11 -15.19 6.95 -7.23
N LYS A 12 -14.06 6.33 -7.59
CA LYS A 12 -12.89 6.29 -6.70
C LYS A 12 -12.75 7.73 -6.18
N PRO A 13 -12.80 7.98 -4.86
CA PRO A 13 -12.72 9.35 -4.39
C PRO A 13 -11.45 9.99 -4.93
N ASP A 14 -11.47 11.31 -5.19
CA ASP A 14 -10.22 11.99 -5.55
C ASP A 14 -9.54 12.38 -4.25
N TYR A 15 -8.39 11.78 -4.00
CA TYR A 15 -7.65 11.92 -2.75
C TYR A 15 -6.50 12.92 -2.87
N ARG A 16 -6.23 13.43 -4.08
CA ARG A 16 -5.10 14.33 -4.34
C ARG A 16 -5.17 15.60 -3.49
N ASP A 17 -6.38 16.09 -3.24
CA ASP A 17 -6.63 17.35 -2.54
C ASP A 17 -6.99 17.19 -1.06
N TRP A 18 -6.83 16.00 -0.49
CA TRP A 18 -7.13 15.79 0.93
C TRP A 18 -6.23 16.66 1.82
N PRO A 19 -6.74 17.21 2.94
CA PRO A 19 -5.90 17.86 3.94
C PRO A 19 -4.84 16.89 4.47
N GLU A 20 -3.63 17.39 4.73
CA GLU A 20 -2.49 16.59 5.19
C GLU A 20 -2.81 15.68 6.39
N GLU A 21 -3.54 16.19 7.38
CA GLU A 21 -3.97 15.40 8.54
C GLU A 21 -4.85 14.20 8.14
N GLN A 22 -5.74 14.38 7.15
CA GLN A 22 -6.59 13.31 6.65
C GLN A 22 -5.78 12.29 5.84
N GLN A 23 -4.79 12.74 5.09
CA GLN A 23 -3.86 11.87 4.36
C GLN A 23 -3.08 10.97 5.33
N LEU A 24 -2.49 11.56 6.39
CA LEU A 24 -1.73 10.84 7.41
C LEU A 24 -2.61 9.81 8.15
N ARG A 25 -3.78 10.23 8.64
CA ARG A 25 -4.72 9.34 9.32
C ARG A 25 -5.15 8.17 8.43
N TRP A 26 -5.32 8.42 7.13
CA TRP A 26 -5.65 7.37 6.19
C TRP A 26 -4.50 6.37 6.02
N CYS A 27 -3.26 6.85 5.91
CA CYS A 27 -2.07 6.00 5.86
C CYS A 27 -1.98 5.11 7.11
N ASP A 28 -2.12 5.69 8.31
CA ASP A 28 -2.08 4.95 9.58
C ASP A 28 -3.15 3.85 9.63
N ASN A 29 -4.38 4.17 9.21
CA ASN A 29 -5.45 3.19 9.14
C ASN A 29 -5.14 2.05 8.17
N GLN A 30 -4.47 2.30 7.03
CA GLN A 30 -4.07 1.23 6.13
C GLN A 30 -3.01 0.32 6.74
N ILE A 31 -2.03 0.89 7.44
CA ILE A 31 -1.00 0.10 8.13
C ILE A 31 -1.63 -0.82 9.17
N GLN A 32 -2.57 -0.31 9.98
CA GLN A 32 -3.29 -1.12 10.97
C GLN A 32 -4.07 -2.28 10.32
N LEU A 33 -4.72 -2.05 9.19
CA LEU A 33 -5.44 -3.11 8.46
C LEU A 33 -4.49 -4.18 7.92
N ILE A 34 -3.32 -3.78 7.42
CA ILE A 34 -2.29 -4.69 6.94
C ILE A 34 -1.71 -5.50 8.10
N ASP A 35 -1.36 -4.86 9.20
CA ASP A 35 -0.84 -5.53 10.39
C ASP A 35 -1.84 -6.55 10.93
N ALA A 36 -3.12 -6.18 11.07
CA ALA A 36 -4.17 -7.10 11.50
C ALA A 36 -4.32 -8.31 10.55
N ALA A 37 -4.22 -8.09 9.23
CA ALA A 37 -4.27 -9.18 8.26
C ALA A 37 -3.03 -10.10 8.36
N LEU A 38 -1.84 -9.53 8.59
CA LEU A 38 -0.60 -10.30 8.80
C LEU A 38 -0.63 -11.10 10.10
N GLU A 39 -1.16 -10.53 11.18
CA GLU A 39 -1.34 -11.21 12.47
C GLU A 39 -2.35 -12.35 12.37
N ALA A 40 -3.40 -12.19 11.57
CA ALA A 40 -4.36 -13.24 11.26
C ALA A 40 -3.84 -14.27 10.25
N GLU A 41 -2.60 -14.13 9.76
CA GLU A 41 -2.00 -14.94 8.70
C GLU A 41 -2.79 -14.93 7.38
N ASP A 42 -3.67 -13.95 7.18
CA ASP A 42 -4.37 -13.72 5.92
C ASP A 42 -3.48 -12.89 4.98
N TYR A 43 -2.46 -13.56 4.45
CA TYR A 43 -1.44 -12.92 3.61
C TYR A 43 -1.98 -12.43 2.26
N LEU A 44 -3.06 -13.02 1.74
CA LEU A 44 -3.70 -12.56 0.50
C LEU A 44 -4.41 -11.23 0.73
N THR A 45 -5.15 -11.10 1.84
CA THR A 45 -5.77 -9.84 2.24
C THR A 45 -4.71 -8.78 2.57
N ALA A 46 -3.63 -9.15 3.26
CA ALA A 46 -2.53 -8.23 3.53
C ALA A 46 -1.90 -7.70 2.23
N LEU A 47 -1.68 -8.56 1.22
CA LEU A 47 -1.21 -8.14 -0.10
C LEU A 47 -2.19 -7.19 -0.78
N HIS A 48 -3.48 -7.50 -0.74
CA HIS A 48 -4.52 -6.66 -1.33
C HIS A 48 -4.52 -5.25 -0.72
N PHE A 49 -4.45 -5.14 0.61
CA PHE A 49 -4.37 -3.84 1.28
C PHE A 49 -3.07 -3.09 0.94
N CYS A 50 -1.94 -3.79 0.84
CA CYS A 50 -0.68 -3.18 0.38
C CYS A 50 -0.83 -2.58 -1.03
N ASP A 51 -1.49 -3.29 -1.95
CA ASP A 51 -1.70 -2.83 -3.33
C ASP A 51 -2.59 -1.58 -3.39
N VAL A 52 -3.70 -1.60 -2.66
CA VAL A 52 -4.61 -0.44 -2.55
C VAL A 52 -3.89 0.76 -1.94
N ALA A 53 -3.09 0.54 -0.89
CA ALA A 53 -2.32 1.59 -0.24
C ALA A 53 -1.26 2.18 -1.18
N LEU A 54 -0.50 1.34 -1.90
CA LEU A 54 0.52 1.77 -2.85
C LEU A 54 -0.04 2.54 -4.04
N GLU A 55 -1.19 2.12 -4.60
CA GLU A 55 -1.85 2.83 -5.70
C GLU A 55 -2.19 4.27 -5.30
N ARG A 56 -2.65 4.48 -4.06
CA ARG A 56 -3.06 5.80 -3.61
C ARG A 56 -1.91 6.65 -3.10
N ILE A 57 -1.02 6.10 -2.29
CA ILE A 57 0.06 6.89 -1.70
C ILE A 57 1.04 7.39 -2.77
N GLY A 58 1.06 6.77 -3.95
CA GLY A 58 1.78 7.27 -5.13
C GLY A 58 1.40 8.69 -5.54
N TYR A 59 0.24 9.20 -5.13
CA TYR A 59 -0.15 10.61 -5.31
C TYR A 59 0.50 11.57 -4.30
N TRP A 60 1.10 11.05 -3.23
CA TRP A 60 1.65 11.82 -2.10
C TRP A 60 3.12 11.42 -1.83
N PRO A 61 4.05 11.77 -2.73
CA PRO A 61 5.44 11.32 -2.68
C PRO A 61 6.20 11.73 -1.40
N ARG A 62 5.73 12.76 -0.67
CA ARG A 62 6.28 13.19 0.62
C ARG A 62 6.16 12.14 1.74
N TYR A 63 5.34 11.10 1.56
CA TYR A 63 5.16 10.02 2.53
C TYR A 63 6.01 8.79 2.17
N SER A 64 7.27 9.03 1.78
CA SER A 64 8.25 7.99 1.43
C SER A 64 8.39 6.91 2.51
N PHE A 65 8.31 7.31 3.79
CA PHE A 65 8.31 6.39 4.93
C PHE A 65 7.24 5.30 4.82
N TYR A 66 5.98 5.67 4.52
CA TYR A 66 4.89 4.72 4.37
C TYR A 66 5.04 3.87 3.11
N ILE A 67 5.52 4.44 2.00
CA ILE A 67 5.81 3.69 0.77
C ILE A 67 6.81 2.57 1.05
N LYS A 68 7.90 2.89 1.74
CA LYS A 68 8.92 1.93 2.17
C LYS A 68 8.31 0.84 3.05
N LEU A 69 7.50 1.22 4.04
CA LEU A 69 6.84 0.28 4.95
C LEU A 69 5.90 -0.68 4.20
N LEU A 70 5.11 -0.17 3.25
CA LEU A 70 4.24 -0.98 2.39
C LEU A 70 5.02 -1.98 1.54
N TYR A 71 6.19 -1.60 1.01
CA TYR A 71 7.06 -2.56 0.31
C TYR A 71 7.58 -3.67 1.21
N ILE A 72 7.89 -3.37 2.48
CA ILE A 72 8.31 -4.39 3.46
C ILE A 72 7.15 -5.36 3.75
N TYR A 73 5.94 -4.86 4.01
CA TYR A 73 4.78 -5.71 4.24
C TYR A 73 4.44 -6.58 3.04
N LYS A 74 4.48 -6.01 1.84
CA LYS A 74 4.25 -6.74 0.60
C LYS A 74 5.30 -7.83 0.39
N SER A 75 6.57 -7.53 0.67
CA SER A 75 7.65 -8.52 0.66
C SER A 75 7.39 -9.67 1.63
N ARG A 76 7.03 -9.36 2.88
CA ARG A 76 6.70 -10.35 3.91
C ARG A 76 5.54 -11.24 3.49
N ALA A 77 4.43 -10.66 3.04
CA ALA A 77 3.26 -11.41 2.62
C ALA A 77 3.54 -12.29 1.39
N CYS A 78 4.28 -11.79 0.39
CA CYS A 78 4.75 -12.60 -0.73
C CYS A 78 5.58 -13.80 -0.25
N ARG A 79 6.51 -13.61 0.69
CA ARG A 79 7.34 -14.68 1.22
C ARG A 79 6.51 -15.73 1.95
N CYS A 80 5.55 -15.31 2.79
CA CYS A 80 4.64 -16.22 3.50
C CYS A 80 3.77 -17.05 2.53
N LEU A 81 3.48 -16.54 1.33
CA LEU A 81 2.78 -17.25 0.26
C LEU A 81 3.69 -18.10 -0.64
N GLY A 82 4.99 -18.22 -0.33
CA GLY A 82 5.96 -18.95 -1.16
C GLY A 82 6.35 -18.24 -2.46
N ARG A 83 6.04 -16.94 -2.60
CA ARG A 83 6.36 -16.12 -3.78
C ARG A 83 7.71 -15.42 -3.61
N ASP A 84 8.77 -16.20 -3.43
CA ASP A 84 10.10 -15.69 -3.05
C ASP A 84 10.70 -14.69 -4.04
N ALA A 85 10.54 -14.93 -5.35
CA ALA A 85 11.03 -14.02 -6.38
C ALA A 85 10.37 -12.63 -6.26
N GLU A 86 9.06 -12.60 -6.02
CA GLU A 86 8.34 -11.34 -5.83
C GLU A 86 8.70 -10.69 -4.50
N ALA A 87 8.83 -11.48 -3.43
CA ALA A 87 9.27 -10.99 -2.14
C ALA A 87 10.63 -10.26 -2.23
N ALA A 88 11.57 -10.82 -2.98
CA ALA A 88 12.88 -10.23 -3.21
C ALA A 88 12.80 -8.90 -4.01
N VAL A 89 11.91 -8.81 -4.99
CA VAL A 89 11.66 -7.57 -5.74
C VAL A 89 11.14 -6.47 -4.82
N TRP A 90 10.15 -6.77 -3.99
CA TRP A 90 9.57 -5.79 -3.06
C TRP A 90 10.57 -5.37 -1.98
N TYR A 91 11.35 -6.32 -1.44
CA TYR A 91 12.42 -6.02 -0.49
C TYR A 91 13.48 -5.10 -1.09
N LYS A 92 13.89 -5.35 -2.33
CA LYS A 92 14.83 -4.50 -3.06
C LYS A 92 14.30 -3.07 -3.22
N ARG A 93 13.00 -2.92 -3.51
CA ARG A 93 12.34 -1.59 -3.58
C ARG A 93 12.33 -0.88 -2.23
N ALA A 94 12.00 -1.57 -1.14
CA ALA A 94 12.05 -1.02 0.20
C ALA A 94 13.44 -0.48 0.56
N LYS A 95 14.50 -1.24 0.19
CA LYS A 95 15.88 -0.81 0.41
C LYS A 95 16.23 0.47 -0.35
N ILE A 96 15.76 0.63 -1.59
CA ILE A 96 16.00 1.84 -2.38
C ILE A 96 15.39 3.07 -1.68
N GLU A 97 14.15 2.97 -1.22
CA GLU A 97 13.50 4.08 -0.49
C GLU A 97 14.19 4.37 0.84
N TYR A 98 14.65 3.34 1.56
CA TYR A 98 15.48 3.52 2.75
C TYR A 98 16.78 4.27 2.47
N ASP A 99 17.49 3.88 1.41
CA ASP A 99 18.76 4.50 1.03
C ASP A 99 18.58 5.95 0.57
N ARG A 100 17.42 6.31 0.00
CA ARG A 100 17.05 7.69 -0.36
C ARG A 100 16.84 8.56 0.87
N GLU A 101 16.04 8.09 1.83
CA GLU A 101 15.78 8.83 3.07
C GLU A 101 17.09 9.13 3.84
N ASN A 102 18.03 8.17 3.88
CA ASN A 102 19.32 8.38 4.56
C ASN A 102 20.26 9.37 3.84
N ARG A 103 19.99 9.67 2.55
CA ARG A 103 20.69 10.73 1.81
C ARG A 103 20.01 12.10 1.93
N GLY A 104 18.86 12.18 2.62
CA GLY A 104 18.08 13.40 2.77
C GLY A 104 17.29 13.78 1.51
N GLU A 105 16.98 12.79 0.65
CA GLU A 105 16.08 12.94 -0.51
C GLU A 105 14.60 12.94 -0.11
#